data_AF-A0A956JJB4-F1
#
_entry.id   AF-A0A956JJB4-F1
#
_cell.length_a   1.000
_cell.length_b   1.000
_cell.length_c   1.000
_cell.angle_alpha   90.00
_cell.angle_beta   90.00
_cell.angle_gamma   90.00
#
_symmetry.space_group_name_H-M   'P 1'
#
loop_
_entity.id
_entity.type
_entity.pdbx_description
1 polymer ?
#
loop_
_entity_poly.entity_id
_entity_poly.type
_entity_poly.pdbx_seq_one_letter_code
_entity_poly.pdbx_strand_id
1 'polypeptide(L)'
;MLLKLLLFAIVMILGFSATLGGALMASASGDAIGWVISLVGLVLGIYSLVRVVQINRGYQDHHLDEVLGNPSEIIARWPDPAPGEDREIIVAVRGVFLGRDFAPFAGGYQSLAAITFDRASGALHVEFSSIAPPPHDRPTLDLAVPEAARDAIGDFVDTIRDGPR
;
A
#
# COMPACT_ATOMS: atom_id res chain seq x y z
N MET A 1 -10.11 3.86 12.93
CA MET A 1 -9.12 4.35 11.95
C MET A 1 -9.71 4.41 10.54
N LEU A 2 -10.28 3.29 10.05
CA LEU A 2 -11.08 3.20 8.81
C LEU A 2 -12.07 4.36 8.60
N LEU A 3 -12.87 4.70 9.62
CA LEU A 3 -13.83 5.82 9.53
C LEU A 3 -13.17 7.18 9.24
N LYS A 4 -11.98 7.45 9.80
CA LYS A 4 -11.24 8.69 9.55
C LYS A 4 -10.71 8.72 8.12
N LEU A 5 -10.16 7.59 7.66
CA LEU A 5 -9.69 7.40 6.29
C LEU A 5 -10.82 7.63 5.28
N LEU A 6 -11.99 7.02 5.52
CA LEU A 6 -13.19 7.18 4.70
C LEU A 6 -13.67 8.65 4.68
N LEU A 7 -13.71 9.31 5.84
CA LEU A 7 -14.13 10.70 5.93
C LEU A 7 -13.21 11.62 5.11
N PHE A 8 -11.89 11.48 5.25
CA PHE A 8 -10.94 12.26 4.46
C PHE A 8 -11.00 11.92 2.98
N ALA A 9 -11.23 10.65 2.61
CA ALA A 9 -11.44 10.28 1.21
C ALA A 9 -12.68 10.95 0.61
N ILE A 10 -13.80 11.00 1.34
CA ILE A 10 -15.01 11.71 0.92
C ILE A 10 -14.73 13.20 0.75
N VAL A 11 -14.10 13.85 1.74
CA VAL A 11 -13.76 15.28 1.66
C VAL A 11 -12.78 15.56 0.51
N MET A 12 -11.85 14.65 0.23
CA MET A 12 -10.94 14.74 -0.90
C MET A 12 -11.68 14.73 -2.24
N ILE A 13 -12.59 13.76 -2.43
CA ILE A 13 -13.41 13.66 -3.65
C ILE A 13 -14.25 14.92 -3.82
N LEU A 14 -14.97 15.33 -2.76
CA LEU A 14 -15.80 16.54 -2.79
C LEU A 14 -14.96 17.81 -3.06
N GLY A 15 -13.76 17.90 -2.47
CA GLY A 15 -12.82 18.99 -2.67
C GLY A 15 -12.38 19.10 -4.12
N PHE A 16 -11.89 18.01 -4.72
CA PHE A 16 -11.48 18.01 -6.13
C PHE A 16 -12.65 18.18 -7.10
N SER A 17 -13.84 17.65 -6.78
CA SER A 17 -15.05 17.93 -7.54
C SER A 17 -15.43 19.42 -7.49
N ALA A 18 -15.30 20.07 -6.33
CA ALA A 18 -15.49 21.52 -6.19
C ALA A 18 -14.41 22.32 -6.95
N THR A 19 -13.15 21.85 -6.96
CA THR A 19 -12.08 22.45 -7.79
C THR A 19 -12.50 22.51 -9.25
N LEU A 20 -12.93 21.36 -9.79
CA LEU A 20 -13.34 21.23 -11.18
C LEU A 20 -14.60 22.05 -11.48
N GLY A 21 -15.64 21.91 -10.66
CA GLY A 21 -16.90 22.65 -10.84
C GLY A 21 -16.71 24.17 -10.75
N GLY A 22 -15.91 24.64 -9.79
CA GLY A 22 -15.58 26.06 -9.64
C GLY A 22 -14.79 26.60 -10.85
N ALA A 23 -13.81 25.84 -11.35
CA ALA A 23 -13.04 26.23 -12.53
C ALA A 23 -13.93 26.31 -13.79
N LEU A 24 -14.83 25.33 -13.97
CA LEU A 24 -15.80 25.34 -15.06
C LEU A 24 -16.72 26.55 -14.98
N MET A 25 -17.29 26.83 -13.80
CA MET A 25 -18.14 28.00 -13.58
C MET A 25 -17.39 29.30 -13.90
N ALA A 26 -16.17 29.47 -13.36
CA ALA A 26 -15.34 30.64 -13.63
C ALA A 26 -15.04 30.82 -15.12
N SER A 27 -14.78 29.71 -15.84
CA SER A 27 -14.51 29.74 -17.27
C SER A 27 -15.74 30.05 -18.13
N ALA A 28 -16.94 29.64 -17.66
CA ALA A 28 -18.17 29.77 -18.42
C ALA A 28 -18.88 31.11 -18.21
N SER A 29 -18.93 31.62 -16.96
CA SER A 29 -19.64 32.85 -16.62
C SER A 29 -18.72 34.03 -16.32
N GLY A 30 -17.41 33.81 -16.15
CA GLY A 30 -16.48 34.84 -15.69
C GLY A 30 -16.65 35.22 -14.22
N ASP A 31 -17.49 34.50 -13.47
CA ASP A 31 -17.80 34.82 -12.08
C ASP A 31 -16.61 34.52 -11.16
N ALA A 32 -16.21 35.54 -10.39
CA ALA A 32 -15.15 35.40 -9.37
C ALA A 32 -15.47 34.33 -8.32
N ILE A 33 -16.76 34.05 -8.09
CA ILE A 33 -17.21 32.99 -7.17
C ILE A 33 -16.71 31.61 -7.62
N GLY A 34 -16.64 31.34 -8.93
CA GLY A 34 -16.11 30.08 -9.44
C GLY A 34 -14.64 29.86 -9.08
N TRP A 35 -13.81 30.91 -9.16
CA TRP A 35 -12.41 30.85 -8.75
C TRP A 35 -12.26 30.61 -7.25
N VAL A 36 -13.09 31.25 -6.42
CA VAL A 36 -13.10 31.04 -4.97
C VAL A 36 -13.46 29.60 -4.62
N ILE A 37 -14.54 29.07 -5.22
CA ILE A 37 -14.95 27.67 -5.03
C ILE A 37 -13.82 26.72 -5.47
N SER A 38 -13.18 27.02 -6.60
CA SER A 38 -12.11 26.18 -7.14
C SER A 38 -10.92 26.09 -6.18
N LEU A 39 -10.47 27.25 -5.67
CA LEU A 39 -9.35 27.35 -4.74
C LEU A 39 -9.64 26.65 -3.42
N VAL A 40 -10.84 26.85 -2.84
CA VAL A 40 -11.26 26.17 -1.61
C VAL A 40 -11.30 24.66 -1.81
N GLY A 41 -11.86 24.20 -2.93
CA GLY A 41 -11.87 22.79 -3.29
C GLY A 41 -10.46 22.20 -3.37
N LEU A 42 -9.52 22.93 -3.98
CA LEU A 42 -8.15 22.46 -4.16
C LEU A 42 -7.43 22.32 -2.82
N VAL A 43 -7.55 23.33 -1.96
CA VAL A 43 -6.95 23.32 -0.62
C VAL A 43 -7.50 22.15 0.21
N LEU A 44 -8.82 21.94 0.22
CA LEU A 44 -9.43 20.83 0.95
C LEU A 44 -9.07 19.47 0.37
N GLY A 45 -9.00 19.36 -0.96
CA GLY A 45 -8.60 18.15 -1.68
C GLY A 45 -7.18 17.73 -1.32
N ILE A 46 -6.21 18.66 -1.45
CA ILE A 46 -4.80 18.42 -1.12
C ILE A 46 -4.63 18.12 0.38
N TYR A 47 -5.26 18.90 1.26
CA TYR A 47 -5.18 18.65 2.70
C TYR A 47 -5.67 17.25 3.06
N SER A 48 -6.80 16.84 2.49
CA SER A 48 -7.39 15.53 2.75
C SER A 48 -6.53 14.40 2.19
N LEU A 49 -5.95 14.57 1.00
CA LEU A 49 -4.99 13.63 0.42
C LEU A 49 -3.79 13.43 1.35
N VAL A 50 -3.17 14.51 1.83
CA VAL A 50 -2.05 14.42 2.77
C VAL A 50 -2.45 13.70 4.05
N ARG A 51 -3.66 13.94 4.58
CA ARG A 51 -4.15 13.24 5.77
C ARG A 51 -4.40 11.76 5.54
N VAL A 52 -4.94 11.37 4.38
CA VAL A 52 -5.09 9.97 3.97
C VAL A 52 -3.72 9.28 3.96
N VAL A 53 -2.70 9.90 3.36
CA VAL A 53 -1.32 9.38 3.36
C VAL A 53 -0.79 9.18 4.78
N GLN A 54 -0.89 10.21 5.62
CA GLN A 54 -0.37 10.16 6.98
C GLN A 54 -1.02 9.07 7.82
N ILE A 55 -2.35 8.95 7.75
CA ILE A 55 -3.09 7.91 8.48
C ILE A 55 -2.66 6.54 7.99
N ASN A 56 -2.54 6.36 6.67
CA ASN A 56 -2.14 5.09 6.09
C ASN A 56 -0.71 4.68 6.50
N ARG A 57 0.24 5.62 6.45
CA ARG A 57 1.61 5.39 6.93
C ARG A 57 1.64 4.99 8.42
N GLY A 58 0.88 5.69 9.25
CA GLY A 58 0.77 5.34 10.68
C GLY A 58 0.20 3.94 10.92
N TYR A 59 -0.64 3.41 10.01
CA TYR A 59 -1.13 2.03 10.08
C TYR A 59 0.02 1.03 9.83
N GLN A 60 0.81 1.31 8.80
CA GLN A 60 1.93 0.46 8.41
C GLN A 60 3.01 0.46 9.49
N ASP A 61 3.39 1.63 10.00
CA ASP A 61 4.36 1.75 11.08
C ASP A 61 3.88 0.99 12.32
N HIS A 62 2.59 1.10 12.69
CA HIS A 62 2.05 0.38 13.84
C HIS A 62 2.15 -1.15 13.70
N HIS A 63 1.76 -1.71 12.55
CA HIS A 63 1.86 -3.15 12.34
C HIS A 63 3.30 -3.64 12.16
N LEU A 64 4.16 -2.81 11.59
CA LEU A 64 5.59 -3.10 11.53
C LEU A 64 6.17 -3.15 12.95
N ASP A 65 5.84 -2.19 13.81
CA ASP A 65 6.26 -2.16 15.21
C ASP A 65 5.75 -3.38 16.00
N GLU A 66 4.52 -3.84 15.75
CA GLU A 66 3.97 -5.07 16.34
C GLU A 66 4.81 -6.31 15.97
N VAL A 67 5.14 -6.46 14.68
CA VAL A 67 5.94 -7.59 14.17
C VAL A 67 7.38 -7.52 14.67
N LEU A 68 7.99 -6.33 14.68
CA LEU A 68 9.34 -6.13 15.21
C LEU A 68 9.40 -6.37 16.74
N GLY A 69 8.31 -6.08 17.45
CA GLY A 69 8.15 -6.39 18.88
C GLY A 69 7.98 -7.87 19.18
N ASN A 70 7.65 -8.70 18.18
CA ASN A 70 7.52 -10.14 18.30
C ASN A 70 8.37 -10.89 17.24
N PRO A 71 9.69 -11.07 17.47
CA PRO A 71 10.58 -11.71 16.51
C PRO A 71 10.17 -13.14 16.12
N SER A 72 9.34 -13.82 16.92
CA SER A 72 8.84 -15.16 16.58
C SER A 72 7.84 -15.17 15.42
N GLU A 73 7.27 -14.02 15.06
CA GLU A 73 6.41 -13.87 13.88
C GLU A 73 7.21 -13.64 12.60
N ILE A 74 8.50 -13.34 12.70
CA ILE A 74 9.36 -13.06 11.55
C ILE A 74 9.91 -14.38 11.01
N ILE A 75 9.62 -14.67 9.75
CA ILE A 75 10.11 -15.85 9.03
C ILE A 75 11.47 -15.56 8.42
N ALA A 76 11.58 -14.42 7.74
CA ALA A 76 12.81 -14.00 7.09
C ALA A 76 12.89 -12.47 7.00
N ARG A 77 14.11 -11.94 7.04
CA ARG A 77 14.42 -10.52 6.99
C ARG A 77 15.71 -10.31 6.23
N TRP A 78 15.72 -9.43 5.22
CA TRP A 78 16.92 -9.13 4.43
C TRP A 78 16.86 -7.73 3.82
N PRO A 79 18.02 -7.12 3.50
CA PRO A 79 18.06 -5.82 2.85
C PRO A 79 17.51 -5.90 1.42
N ASP A 80 16.75 -4.88 1.02
CA ASP A 80 16.27 -4.71 -0.35
C ASP A 80 17.43 -4.28 -1.25
N PRO A 81 17.74 -5.01 -2.35
CA PRO A 81 18.81 -4.65 -3.27
C PRO A 81 18.51 -3.42 -4.14
N ALA A 82 17.31 -2.83 -4.07
CA ALA A 82 16.96 -1.65 -4.84
C ALA A 82 17.90 -0.45 -4.54
N PRO A 83 18.47 0.21 -5.57
CA PRO A 83 19.43 1.28 -5.37
C PRO A 83 18.78 2.53 -4.80
N GLY A 84 19.29 3.00 -3.65
CA GLY A 84 19.06 4.36 -3.16
C GLY A 84 18.55 4.49 -1.74
N GLU A 85 18.13 3.40 -1.07
CA GLU A 85 17.64 3.46 0.30
C GLU A 85 18.00 2.17 1.08
N ASP A 86 18.34 2.29 2.37
CA ASP A 86 18.46 1.17 3.33
C ASP A 86 17.07 0.58 3.61
N ARG A 87 16.44 0.04 2.57
CA ARG A 87 15.16 -0.65 2.66
C ARG A 87 15.39 -2.08 3.10
N GLU A 88 14.42 -2.57 3.84
CA GLU A 88 14.44 -3.93 4.34
C GLU A 88 13.13 -4.63 4.03
N ILE A 89 13.26 -5.88 3.61
CA ILE A 89 12.16 -6.78 3.34
C ILE A 89 11.99 -7.67 4.57
N ILE A 90 10.80 -7.65 5.15
CA ILE A 90 10.43 -8.51 6.28
C ILE A 90 9.25 -9.35 5.86
N VAL A 91 9.43 -10.67 5.86
CA VAL A 91 8.37 -11.65 5.70
C VAL A 91 7.98 -12.15 7.08
N ALA A 92 6.74 -11.88 7.47
CA ALA A 92 6.16 -12.30 8.74
C ALA A 92 4.91 -13.13 8.52
N VAL A 93 4.49 -13.89 9.54
CA VAL A 93 3.31 -14.77 9.47
C VAL A 93 2.06 -14.02 8.99
N ARG A 94 1.93 -12.74 9.34
CA ARG A 94 0.74 -11.93 9.06
C ARG A 94 0.86 -11.06 7.81
N GLY A 95 2.01 -11.04 7.13
CA GLY A 95 2.20 -10.24 5.92
C GLY A 95 3.67 -10.01 5.53
N VAL A 96 3.84 -9.27 4.42
CA VAL A 96 5.15 -8.86 3.89
C VAL A 96 5.28 -7.34 4.02
N PHE A 97 6.40 -6.88 4.57
CA PHE A 97 6.72 -5.46 4.75
C PHE A 97 7.92 -5.10 3.86
N LEU A 98 7.78 -4.03 3.08
CA LEU A 98 8.71 -3.63 2.03
C LEU A 98 9.16 -2.20 2.28
N GLY A 99 9.94 -1.99 3.34
CA GLY A 99 10.35 -0.64 3.76
C GLY A 99 9.20 0.36 4.00
N ARG A 100 9.56 1.63 4.20
CA ARG A 100 8.61 2.74 4.47
C ARG A 100 8.01 3.38 3.23
N ASP A 101 8.67 3.21 2.08
CA ASP A 101 8.35 3.93 0.84
C ASP A 101 7.63 3.10 -0.21
N PHE A 102 7.30 1.83 0.09
CA PHE A 102 6.33 1.08 -0.69
C PHE A 102 4.93 1.65 -0.43
N ALA A 103 4.61 2.71 -1.18
CA ALA A 103 3.42 3.54 -1.04
C ALA A 103 2.13 2.77 -1.33
N PRO A 104 1.13 2.71 -0.41
CA PRO A 104 -0.10 1.95 -0.66
C PRO A 104 -1.19 2.74 -1.42
N PHE A 105 -0.81 3.65 -2.31
CA PHE A 105 -1.81 4.21 -3.23
C PHE A 105 -2.19 3.28 -4.38
N ALA A 106 -1.80 2.01 -4.33
CA ALA A 106 -2.68 0.94 -4.80
C ALA A 106 -3.78 0.69 -3.74
N GLY A 107 -4.57 1.74 -3.50
CA GLY A 107 -5.54 1.89 -2.41
C GLY A 107 -6.75 0.99 -2.54
N GLY A 108 -6.56 -0.28 -2.27
CA GLY A 108 -7.58 -1.19 -1.78
C GLY A 108 -6.85 -2.25 -1.01
N TYR A 109 -6.90 -2.19 0.34
CA TYR A 109 -6.49 -3.23 1.29
C TYR A 109 -6.03 -4.51 0.58
N GLN A 110 -4.76 -4.54 0.20
CA GLN A 110 -4.29 -5.62 -0.65
C GLN A 110 -4.04 -6.83 0.25
N SER A 111 -5.06 -7.66 0.45
CA SER A 111 -4.86 -8.94 1.11
C SER A 111 -3.94 -9.77 0.21
N LEU A 112 -2.93 -10.42 0.78
CA LEU A 112 -2.12 -11.39 0.06
C LEU A 112 -3.04 -12.37 -0.67
N ALA A 113 -3.03 -12.36 -2.00
CA ALA A 113 -3.85 -13.25 -2.83
C ALA A 113 -3.15 -14.60 -3.00
N ALA A 114 -1.86 -14.56 -3.29
CA ALA A 114 -1.01 -15.73 -3.39
C ALA A 114 0.43 -15.34 -3.06
N ILE A 115 1.17 -16.31 -2.54
CA ILE A 115 2.63 -16.24 -2.41
C ILE A 115 3.18 -17.52 -3.03
N THR A 116 4.11 -17.39 -3.96
CA THR A 116 4.78 -18.54 -4.56
C THR A 116 6.27 -18.31 -4.53
N PHE A 117 7.02 -19.38 -4.25
CA PHE A 117 8.46 -19.32 -4.15
C PHE A 117 9.09 -20.38 -5.05
N ASP A 118 9.90 -19.94 -6.00
CA ASP A 118 10.73 -20.81 -6.80
C ASP A 118 12.08 -21.01 -6.11
N ARG A 119 12.27 -22.18 -5.48
CA ARG A 119 13.50 -22.54 -4.77
C ARG A 119 14.74 -22.53 -5.69
N ALA A 120 14.57 -22.82 -6.99
CA ALA A 120 15.68 -22.91 -7.93
C ALA A 120 16.22 -21.54 -8.33
N SER A 121 15.32 -20.60 -8.68
CA SER A 121 15.70 -19.23 -9.01
C SER A 121 15.89 -18.33 -7.78
N GLY A 122 15.30 -18.70 -6.63
CA GLY A 122 15.19 -17.84 -5.46
C GLY A 122 14.20 -16.69 -5.66
N ALA A 123 13.30 -16.79 -6.64
CA ALA A 123 12.28 -15.79 -6.90
C ALA A 123 11.06 -16.02 -5.98
N LEU A 124 10.72 -15.01 -5.19
CA LEU A 124 9.50 -14.93 -4.41
C LEU A 124 8.51 -14.03 -5.14
N HIS A 125 7.44 -14.64 -5.62
CA HIS A 125 6.34 -13.95 -6.29
C HIS A 125 5.21 -13.73 -5.28
N VAL A 126 4.90 -12.45 -5.04
CA VAL A 126 3.84 -12.02 -4.13
C VAL A 126 2.71 -11.43 -4.97
N GLU A 127 1.55 -12.07 -4.93
CA GLU A 127 0.33 -11.55 -5.54
C GLU A 127 -0.55 -10.88 -4.49
N PHE A 128 -1.07 -9.73 -4.85
CA PHE A 128 -1.93 -8.92 -4.01
C PHE A 128 -3.36 -8.91 -4.54
N SER A 129 -4.34 -9.15 -3.67
CA SER A 129 -5.77 -9.05 -4.00
C SER A 129 -6.19 -7.59 -3.93
N SER A 130 -6.57 -7.00 -5.05
CA SER A 130 -7.22 -5.69 -5.04
C SER A 130 -8.74 -5.86 -5.02
N ILE A 131 -9.44 -4.98 -4.30
CA ILE A 131 -10.91 -4.97 -4.22
C ILE A 131 -11.57 -4.71 -5.60
N ALA A 132 -10.82 -4.29 -6.63
CA ALA A 132 -11.25 -4.29 -8.03
C ALA A 132 -10.03 -4.10 -8.96
N PRO A 133 -9.59 -5.15 -9.69
CA PRO A 133 -9.54 -5.09 -11.15
C PRO A 133 -9.83 -6.48 -11.79
N PRO A 134 -9.97 -6.59 -13.12
CA PRO A 134 -10.01 -7.89 -13.80
C PRO A 134 -8.77 -8.75 -13.48
N PRO A 135 -8.86 -10.09 -13.57
CA PRO A 135 -7.84 -11.04 -13.10
C PRO A 135 -6.44 -10.90 -13.72
N HIS A 136 -6.24 -10.01 -14.70
CA HIS A 136 -4.96 -9.80 -15.39
C HIS A 136 -4.12 -8.63 -14.85
N ASP A 137 -4.66 -7.80 -13.94
CA ASP A 137 -3.95 -6.64 -13.37
C ASP A 137 -3.76 -6.77 -11.84
N ARG A 138 -3.53 -7.99 -11.34
CA ARG A 138 -3.11 -8.15 -9.94
C ARG A 138 -1.70 -7.60 -9.81
N PRO A 139 -1.45 -6.65 -8.91
CA PRO A 139 -0.09 -6.22 -8.64
C PRO A 139 0.71 -7.43 -8.15
N THR A 140 1.71 -7.81 -8.94
CA THR A 140 2.71 -8.80 -8.60
C THR A 140 3.98 -8.10 -8.17
N LEU A 141 4.64 -8.67 -7.18
CA LEU A 141 5.96 -8.25 -6.77
C LEU A 141 6.88 -9.46 -6.79
N ASP A 142 7.97 -9.31 -7.54
CA ASP A 142 9.00 -10.34 -7.67
C ASP A 142 10.20 -9.92 -6.84
N LEU A 143 10.50 -10.71 -5.81
CA LEU A 143 11.59 -10.45 -4.88
C LEU A 143 12.67 -11.52 -5.04
N ALA A 144 13.92 -11.09 -5.10
CA ALA A 144 15.06 -11.99 -5.04
C ALA A 144 15.35 -12.35 -3.57
N VAL A 145 15.19 -13.63 -3.22
CA VAL A 145 15.46 -14.14 -1.88
C VAL A 145 16.92 -14.58 -1.76
N PRO A 146 17.68 -14.03 -0.80
CA PRO A 146 19.05 -14.45 -0.55
C PRO A 146 19.10 -15.90 -0.10
N GLU A 147 20.18 -16.60 -0.44
CA GLU A 147 20.34 -18.04 -0.19
C GLU A 147 20.05 -18.42 1.28
N ALA A 148 20.51 -17.61 2.23
CA ALA A 148 20.29 -17.80 3.66
C ALA A 148 18.82 -17.79 4.11
N ALA A 149 17.90 -17.24 3.32
CA ALA A 149 16.48 -17.12 3.64
C ALA A 149 15.58 -18.08 2.82
N ARG A 150 16.13 -18.80 1.84
CA ARG A 150 15.34 -19.60 0.89
C ARG A 150 14.60 -20.76 1.54
N ASP A 151 15.24 -21.48 2.45
CA ASP A 151 14.61 -22.64 3.11
C ASP A 151 13.46 -22.19 4.01
N ALA A 152 13.68 -21.17 4.84
CA ALA A 152 12.66 -20.64 5.73
C ALA A 152 11.42 -20.11 4.97
N ILE A 153 11.64 -19.40 3.85
CA ILE A 153 10.54 -18.92 3.00
C ILE A 153 9.85 -20.06 2.28
N GLY A 154 10.61 -21.02 1.74
CA GLY A 154 10.04 -22.20 1.09
C GLY A 154 9.12 -22.98 2.02
N ASP A 155 9.58 -23.26 3.23
CA ASP A 155 8.80 -24.01 4.23
C ASP A 155 7.54 -23.25 4.66
N PHE A 156 7.62 -21.93 4.79
CA PHE A 156 6.46 -21.09 5.07
C PHE A 156 5.43 -21.11 3.93
N VAL A 157 5.88 -20.94 2.68
CA VAL A 157 5.00 -20.96 1.50
C VAL A 157 4.33 -22.32 1.35
N ASP A 158 5.07 -23.41 1.55
CA ASP A 158 4.54 -24.77 1.54
C ASP A 158 3.49 -24.97 2.65
N THR A 159 3.74 -24.44 3.85
CA THR A 159 2.79 -24.49 4.98
C THR A 159 1.49 -23.72 4.70
N ILE A 160 1.56 -22.55 4.08
CA ILE A 160 0.36 -21.79 3.70
C ILE A 160 -0.41 -22.50 2.60
N ARG A 161 0.29 -23.04 1.60
CA ARG A 161 -0.30 -23.71 0.45
C ARG A 161 -1.07 -24.99 0.84
N ASP A 162 -0.51 -25.76 1.77
CA ASP A 162 -1.11 -27.03 2.21
C ASP A 162 -2.16 -26.85 3.32
N GLY A 163 -2.28 -25.64 3.89
CA GLY A 163 -3.12 -25.33 5.04
C GLY A 163 -2.58 -25.92 6.35
N PRO A 164 -3.06 -25.44 7.52
CA PRO A 164 -2.68 -26.04 8.79
C PRO A 164 -3.17 -27.50 8.83
N ARG A 165 -2.23 -28.44 8.97
CA ARG A 165 -2.53 -29.86 9.22
C ARG A 165 -3.14 -30.07 10.60
#